data_AF-A0A7W1DUU8-F1
#
_entry.id   AF-A0A7W1DUU8-F1
#
_cell.length_a   1.000
_cell.length_b   1.000
_cell.length_c   1.000
_cell.angle_alpha   90.00
_cell.angle_beta   90.00
_cell.angle_gamma   90.00
#
_symmetry.space_group_name_H-M   'P 1'
#
loop_
_entity.id
_entity.type
_entity.pdbx_description
1 polymer ?
#
loop_
_entity_poly.entity_id
_entity_poly.type
_entity_poly.pdbx_seq_one_letter_code
_entity_poly.pdbx_strand_id
1 'polypeptide(L)'
;MNQHDADPTRTERQTGRVYNRRQLIGRLAAAGFSAPVIASILSNTPAAAWQATPMPEGTPSPETILASIGKDPRLISYSTTNFGTPLELVESLRVPNELFFIRSNGPVSVDIAPETWRLAVTGLVETELDLGLADLEAMPTRSITSFLECSGNSRGRFRPEAEGTQWGNTGVGNAEWTGVSLSAVLDQAGVLDGAIDIVTQGGDFPEMQRGLPLEMARNPDTMLVWQMNGAPLPAPNGGPVRLLVPGWGGIASTKWIVGIDVIDRPFDGHYNVESYVIINEAGQVVRPVTVMPVKSVITSPMPDAQLTAGPQAVAGFAWSGYGGITKVEVSTDSGVTWVDAPIVDEAGRLSWVRFEAPWEAVAGEAKLRSRATDERGLTQPDDAEWNAKGYQMNGVYEVPVTVA
;
A
#
# COMPACT_ATOMS: atom_id res chain seq x y z
N MET A 1 -55.61 -7.71 12.10
CA MET A 1 -56.40 -8.05 13.31
C MET A 1 -56.49 -9.57 13.38
N ASN A 2 -56.34 -10.14 14.58
CA ASN A 2 -56.30 -11.57 14.94
C ASN A 2 -54.98 -12.33 14.69
N GLN A 3 -54.21 -12.42 15.77
CA GLN A 3 -53.39 -13.60 16.11
C GLN A 3 -54.29 -14.68 16.75
N HIS A 4 -53.81 -15.92 16.75
CA HIS A 4 -53.94 -17.00 17.75
C HIS A 4 -53.62 -18.34 17.06
N ASP A 5 -53.07 -19.39 17.67
CA ASP A 5 -52.16 -19.61 18.80
C ASP A 5 -52.11 -21.14 19.03
N ALA A 6 -50.99 -21.62 19.60
CA ALA A 6 -50.85 -22.87 20.38
C ALA A 6 -50.98 -24.30 19.74
N ASP A 7 -49.81 -24.95 19.65
CA ASP A 7 -49.49 -26.39 19.82
C ASP A 7 -50.01 -26.94 21.19
N PRO A 8 -50.36 -28.24 21.40
CA PRO A 8 -49.38 -29.36 21.52
C PRO A 8 -49.82 -30.80 21.14
N THR A 9 -48.88 -31.69 20.76
CA THR A 9 -48.53 -32.96 21.50
C THR A 9 -47.61 -33.97 20.75
N ARG A 10 -46.31 -33.90 21.07
CA ARG A 10 -45.29 -34.98 21.22
C ARG A 10 -45.67 -36.47 21.06
N THR A 11 -44.95 -37.20 20.20
CA THR A 11 -44.32 -38.51 20.57
C THR A 11 -43.09 -38.89 19.71
N GLU A 12 -42.02 -39.32 20.39
CA GLU A 12 -40.90 -40.25 20.06
C GLU A 12 -40.66 -40.75 18.59
N ARG A 13 -39.43 -41.03 18.10
CA ARG A 13 -38.17 -41.45 18.76
C ARG A 13 -36.96 -41.34 17.78
N GLN A 14 -35.73 -41.20 18.32
CA GLN A 14 -34.43 -41.83 17.91
C GLN A 14 -34.10 -42.11 16.40
N THR A 15 -32.88 -41.94 15.85
CA THR A 15 -31.50 -41.79 16.39
C THR A 15 -30.62 -40.96 15.44
N GLY A 16 -29.68 -40.17 15.97
CA GLY A 16 -28.54 -39.67 15.18
C GLY A 16 -27.41 -40.71 15.05
N ARG A 17 -26.49 -40.52 14.09
CA ARG A 17 -25.26 -41.32 14.01
C ARG A 17 -24.03 -40.45 13.73
N VAL A 18 -23.21 -40.31 14.78
CA VAL A 18 -21.88 -39.69 14.74
C VAL A 18 -20.89 -40.63 14.05
N TYR A 19 -20.06 -40.11 13.15
CA TYR A 19 -18.92 -40.85 12.60
C TYR A 19 -17.77 -40.88 13.62
N ASN A 20 -17.31 -42.08 13.99
CA ASN A 20 -16.38 -42.26 15.10
C ASN A 20 -14.97 -42.65 14.63
N ARG A 21 -13.96 -41.94 15.13
CA ARG A 21 -12.54 -42.28 14.93
C ARG A 21 -12.17 -43.51 15.75
N ARG A 22 -12.15 -44.70 15.14
CA ARG A 22 -11.28 -45.89 15.44
C ARG A 22 -11.88 -47.17 14.86
N GLN A 23 -11.32 -47.68 13.76
CA GLN A 23 -11.22 -49.12 13.45
C GLN A 23 -10.51 -49.33 12.10
N LEU A 24 -9.17 -49.42 12.11
CA LEU A 24 -8.42 -50.28 11.18
C LEU A 24 -7.00 -50.53 11.70
N ILE A 25 -6.77 -51.66 12.38
CA ILE A 25 -5.44 -52.20 12.71
C ILE A 25 -5.47 -53.72 12.57
N GLY A 26 -4.45 -54.28 11.90
CA GLY A 26 -4.11 -55.71 11.86
C GLY A 26 -4.34 -56.34 10.48
N ARG A 27 -3.40 -57.10 9.90
CA ARG A 27 -2.08 -57.62 10.34
C ARG A 27 -1.16 -57.76 9.10
N LEU A 28 0.12 -57.33 9.17
CA LEU A 28 1.36 -58.13 9.29
C LEU A 28 1.56 -59.22 8.20
N ALA A 29 2.73 -59.43 7.60
CA ALA A 29 4.07 -58.79 7.66
C ALA A 29 4.78 -59.06 6.30
N ALA A 30 6.05 -58.72 5.99
CA ALA A 30 7.23 -58.20 6.71
C ALA A 30 8.13 -57.47 5.65
N ALA A 31 9.38 -57.00 5.85
CA ALA A 31 10.34 -56.94 6.97
C ALA A 31 11.35 -55.77 6.72
N GLY A 32 12.17 -55.38 7.71
CA GLY A 32 13.32 -54.49 7.52
C GLY A 32 13.48 -53.42 8.61
N PHE A 33 14.57 -53.45 9.37
CA PHE A 33 14.87 -52.49 10.44
C PHE A 33 15.73 -51.31 9.94
N SER A 34 15.33 -50.07 10.27
CA SER A 34 16.26 -48.98 10.62
C SER A 34 15.54 -47.84 11.37
N ALA A 35 16.31 -47.08 12.15
CA ALA A 35 15.91 -46.20 13.25
C ALA A 35 14.82 -45.12 12.97
N PRO A 36 14.10 -44.64 14.02
CA PRO A 36 13.17 -43.52 13.89
C PRO A 36 13.93 -42.19 13.77
N VAL A 37 13.96 -41.64 12.55
CA VAL A 37 14.28 -40.21 12.37
C VAL A 37 13.05 -39.41 12.76
N ILE A 38 13.04 -38.88 13.98
CA ILE A 38 12.16 -37.76 14.35
C ILE A 38 12.74 -36.53 13.65
N ALA A 39 12.40 -36.38 12.37
CA ALA A 39 12.61 -35.13 11.65
C ALA A 39 11.55 -34.14 12.18
N SER A 40 11.96 -33.33 13.14
CA SER A 40 11.27 -32.09 13.47
C SER A 40 11.03 -31.31 12.19
N ILE A 41 9.77 -30.93 11.94
CA ILE A 41 9.45 -29.95 10.91
C ILE A 41 9.84 -28.57 11.47
N LEU A 42 11.15 -28.32 11.51
CA LEU A 42 11.70 -26.97 11.56
C LEU A 42 11.56 -26.42 10.15
N SER A 43 10.42 -25.76 9.90
CA SER A 43 10.22 -24.94 8.71
C SER A 43 11.04 -23.65 8.84
N ASN A 44 12.38 -23.79 8.81
CA ASN A 44 13.28 -22.68 8.54
C ASN A 44 13.18 -22.32 7.06
N THR A 45 12.13 -21.59 6.70
CA THR A 45 12.29 -20.56 5.67
C THR A 45 13.06 -19.43 6.33
N PRO A 46 14.32 -19.13 5.95
CA PRO A 46 14.93 -17.86 6.34
C PRO A 46 14.02 -16.71 5.88
N ALA A 47 14.06 -15.55 6.54
CA ALA A 47 13.39 -14.39 5.98
C ALA A 47 13.92 -14.20 4.55
N ALA A 48 13.00 -14.20 3.58
CA ALA A 48 13.39 -14.01 2.20
C ALA A 48 13.92 -12.58 2.07
N ALA A 49 15.25 -12.43 2.12
CA ALA A 49 15.91 -11.28 1.51
C ALA A 49 15.28 -11.13 0.13
N TRP A 50 14.63 -10.01 -0.12
CA TRP A 50 13.80 -9.79 -1.31
C TRP A 50 14.71 -9.80 -2.55
N GLN A 51 14.96 -10.99 -3.11
CA GLN A 51 15.93 -11.18 -4.17
C GLN A 51 15.43 -10.48 -5.43
N ALA A 52 16.19 -9.49 -5.88
CA ALA A 52 15.94 -8.81 -7.14
C ALA A 52 15.91 -9.85 -8.28
N THR A 53 14.92 -9.72 -9.17
CA THR A 53 14.85 -10.56 -10.38
C THR A 53 16.11 -10.34 -11.23
N PRO A 54 16.79 -11.40 -11.72
CA PRO A 54 17.99 -11.24 -12.53
C PRO A 54 17.72 -10.37 -13.78
N MET A 55 18.52 -9.32 -13.96
CA MET A 55 18.36 -8.37 -15.05
C MET A 55 19.02 -8.88 -16.35
N PRO A 56 18.50 -8.53 -17.55
CA PRO A 56 19.14 -8.87 -18.81
C PRO A 56 20.56 -8.31 -18.93
N GLU A 57 21.43 -9.05 -19.64
CA GLU A 57 22.81 -8.64 -19.89
C GLU A 57 22.87 -7.31 -20.66
N GLY A 58 23.76 -6.40 -20.25
CA GLY A 58 23.85 -5.03 -20.78
C GLY A 58 22.89 -4.01 -20.15
N THR A 59 22.01 -4.42 -19.23
CA THR A 59 21.21 -3.46 -18.44
C THR A 59 22.11 -2.69 -17.45
N PRO A 60 21.98 -1.36 -17.31
CA PRO A 60 22.70 -0.60 -16.28
C PRO A 60 22.40 -1.13 -14.87
N SER A 61 23.38 -1.06 -13.97
CA SER A 61 23.19 -1.50 -12.58
C SER A 61 22.15 -0.62 -11.85
N PRO A 62 21.47 -1.13 -10.81
CA PRO A 62 20.54 -0.33 -10.01
C PRO A 62 21.16 0.99 -9.53
N GLU A 63 22.41 0.98 -9.06
CA GLU A 63 23.14 2.16 -8.61
C GLU A 63 23.39 3.16 -9.74
N THR A 64 23.67 2.66 -10.95
CA THR A 64 23.84 3.49 -12.16
C THR A 64 22.53 4.18 -12.54
N ILE A 65 21.41 3.45 -12.48
CA ILE A 65 20.07 4.00 -12.74
C ILE A 65 19.75 5.07 -11.69
N LEU A 66 19.85 4.73 -10.40
CA LEU A 66 19.53 5.63 -9.28
C LEU A 66 20.38 6.90 -9.30
N ALA A 67 21.68 6.80 -9.55
CA ALA A 67 22.57 7.96 -9.68
C ALA A 67 22.17 8.88 -10.84
N SER A 68 21.75 8.33 -11.99
CA SER A 68 21.33 9.13 -13.16
C SER A 68 20.00 9.88 -12.98
N ILE A 69 19.20 9.54 -11.96
CA ILE A 69 17.94 10.20 -11.60
C ILE A 69 17.97 10.89 -10.23
N GLY A 70 19.16 11.09 -9.66
CA GLY A 70 19.34 11.83 -8.40
C GLY A 70 18.77 11.12 -7.15
N LYS A 71 18.85 9.78 -7.11
CA LYS A 71 18.27 8.95 -6.05
C LYS A 71 19.34 8.22 -5.24
N ASP A 72 19.01 7.90 -3.99
CA ASP A 72 19.93 7.23 -3.08
C ASP A 72 20.13 5.75 -3.50
N PRO A 73 21.38 5.26 -3.61
CA PRO A 73 21.67 3.89 -4.04
C PRO A 73 21.20 2.81 -3.05
N ARG A 74 20.78 3.17 -1.82
CA ARG A 74 20.21 2.25 -0.82
C ARG A 74 18.75 1.90 -1.08
N LEU A 75 18.11 2.50 -2.09
CA LEU A 75 16.77 2.11 -2.52
C LEU A 75 16.72 0.64 -2.98
N ILE A 76 15.69 -0.07 -2.54
CA ILE A 76 15.56 -1.51 -2.76
C ILE A 76 15.08 -1.75 -4.20
N SER A 77 15.95 -2.32 -5.03
CA SER A 77 15.67 -2.56 -6.45
C SER A 77 14.74 -3.74 -6.68
N TYR A 78 13.64 -3.52 -7.41
CA TYR A 78 12.73 -4.56 -7.89
C TYR A 78 12.74 -4.72 -9.42
N SER A 79 13.06 -3.66 -10.16
CA SER A 79 13.36 -3.67 -11.60
C SER A 79 14.12 -2.40 -11.99
N THR A 80 14.47 -2.23 -13.26
CA THR A 80 14.97 -0.96 -13.84
C THR A 80 14.09 0.27 -13.58
N THR A 81 12.83 0.07 -13.23
CA THR A 81 11.80 1.13 -13.16
C THR A 81 11.02 1.15 -11.85
N ASN A 82 11.35 0.24 -10.90
CA ASN A 82 10.63 0.12 -9.63
C ASN A 82 11.62 -0.10 -8.48
N PHE A 83 11.59 0.82 -7.51
CA PHE A 83 12.53 0.93 -6.40
C PHE A 83 11.76 1.26 -5.11
N GLY A 84 12.02 0.55 -4.03
CA GLY A 84 11.33 0.70 -2.73
C GLY A 84 12.13 1.48 -1.69
N THR A 85 11.42 2.23 -0.85
CA THR A 85 11.99 2.93 0.31
C THR A 85 12.43 1.91 1.37
N PRO A 86 13.70 1.91 1.80
CA PRO A 86 14.15 1.20 3.01
C PRO A 86 13.63 1.95 4.24
N LEU A 87 12.49 1.52 4.78
CA LEU A 87 11.81 2.22 5.89
C LEU A 87 12.61 2.22 7.19
N GLU A 88 13.58 1.32 7.34
CA GLU A 88 14.56 1.28 8.43
C GLU A 88 15.53 2.47 8.42
N LEU A 89 15.66 3.18 7.30
CA LEU A 89 16.47 4.41 7.18
C LEU A 89 15.64 5.69 7.38
N VAL A 90 14.34 5.56 7.69
CA VAL A 90 13.41 6.69 7.81
C VAL A 90 13.24 7.05 9.29
N GLU A 91 13.97 8.08 9.74
CA GLU A 91 13.99 8.49 11.15
C GLU A 91 12.88 9.49 11.53
N SER A 92 12.19 10.09 10.56
CA SER A 92 11.12 11.08 10.77
C SER A 92 9.85 10.72 10.00
N LEU A 93 8.75 11.44 10.20
CA LEU A 93 7.56 11.26 9.36
C LEU A 93 7.79 11.52 7.87
N ARG A 94 8.79 12.32 7.48
CA ARG A 94 9.03 12.66 6.07
C ARG A 94 10.15 11.78 5.53
N VAL A 95 9.82 10.97 4.52
CA VAL A 95 10.81 10.22 3.74
C VAL A 95 11.57 11.22 2.87
N PRO A 96 12.92 11.29 2.95
CA PRO A 96 13.72 12.17 2.09
C PRO A 96 13.46 11.90 0.61
N ASN A 97 13.52 12.94 -0.22
CA ASN A 97 13.14 12.84 -1.65
C ASN A 97 13.98 11.79 -2.40
N GLU A 98 15.27 11.69 -2.07
CA GLU A 98 16.24 10.74 -2.60
C GLU A 98 15.94 9.27 -2.19
N LEU A 99 15.26 9.06 -1.05
CA LEU A 99 14.85 7.76 -0.52
C LEU A 99 13.38 7.42 -0.78
N PHE A 100 12.60 8.32 -1.40
CA PHE A 100 11.20 8.07 -1.70
C PHE A 100 11.03 7.11 -2.88
N PHE A 101 10.23 6.06 -2.68
CA PHE A 101 10.01 4.98 -3.64
C PHE A 101 9.63 5.46 -5.05
N ILE A 102 9.97 4.65 -6.04
CA ILE A 102 9.60 4.87 -7.44
C ILE A 102 8.80 3.66 -7.91
N ARG A 103 7.61 3.92 -8.45
CA ARG A 103 6.87 2.97 -9.28
C ARG A 103 6.68 3.62 -10.64
N SER A 104 7.07 2.94 -11.71
CA SER A 104 6.77 3.34 -13.09
C SER A 104 6.26 2.16 -13.92
N ASN A 105 5.20 2.40 -14.70
CA ASN A 105 4.70 1.47 -15.71
C ASN A 105 5.57 1.53 -16.97
N GLY A 106 5.97 2.73 -17.40
CA GLY A 106 6.94 2.98 -18.45
C GLY A 106 8.31 3.41 -17.89
N PRO A 107 8.91 4.51 -18.37
CA PRO A 107 10.25 4.95 -17.96
C PRO A 107 10.32 5.33 -16.47
N VAL A 108 11.50 5.18 -15.87
CA VAL A 108 11.75 5.53 -14.46
C VAL A 108 11.64 7.05 -14.21
N SER A 109 11.95 7.87 -15.22
CA SER A 109 11.79 9.32 -15.23
C SER A 109 11.40 9.80 -16.63
N VAL A 110 10.63 10.88 -16.73
CA VAL A 110 10.42 11.65 -17.95
C VAL A 110 11.05 13.03 -17.75
N ASP A 111 11.74 13.53 -18.76
CA ASP A 111 12.33 14.88 -18.74
C ASP A 111 11.33 15.87 -19.36
N ILE A 112 10.64 16.64 -18.52
CA ILE A 112 9.73 17.71 -18.93
C ILE A 112 10.15 18.97 -18.19
N ALA A 113 10.65 19.96 -18.93
CA ALA A 113 11.06 21.24 -18.35
C ALA A 113 9.83 21.99 -17.76
N PRO A 114 9.91 22.55 -16.53
CA PRO A 114 8.80 23.27 -15.90
C PRO A 114 8.21 24.40 -16.76
N GLU A 115 9.04 25.07 -17.55
CA GLU A 115 8.67 26.21 -18.40
C GLU A 115 7.83 25.79 -19.61
N THR A 116 8.07 24.58 -20.12
CA THR A 116 7.37 24.01 -21.28
C THR A 116 6.24 23.06 -20.91
N TRP A 117 6.14 22.64 -19.65
CA TRP A 117 5.05 21.80 -19.17
C TRP A 117 3.69 22.50 -19.30
N ARG A 118 2.68 21.74 -19.72
CA ARG A 118 1.31 22.20 -19.93
C ARG A 118 0.32 21.15 -19.45
N LEU A 119 -0.83 21.63 -18.99
CA LEU A 119 -1.98 20.82 -18.59
C LEU A 119 -3.21 21.26 -19.39
N ALA A 120 -3.68 20.38 -20.28
CA ALA A 120 -4.96 20.54 -20.92
C ALA A 120 -6.09 20.13 -19.96
N VAL A 121 -7.14 20.94 -19.83
CA VAL A 121 -8.39 20.59 -19.14
C VAL A 121 -9.52 20.69 -20.17
N THR A 122 -10.14 19.55 -20.51
CA THR A 122 -11.02 19.41 -21.67
C THR A 122 -12.34 18.70 -21.32
N GLY A 123 -13.22 18.58 -22.31
CA GLY A 123 -14.42 17.74 -22.23
C GLY A 123 -15.62 18.50 -21.71
N LEU A 124 -16.28 17.97 -20.67
CA LEU A 124 -17.55 18.48 -20.14
C LEU A 124 -17.37 19.70 -19.21
N VAL A 125 -16.83 20.79 -19.76
CA VAL A 125 -16.48 22.05 -19.09
C VAL A 125 -17.00 23.27 -19.86
N GLU A 126 -17.25 24.39 -19.19
CA GLU A 126 -17.64 25.67 -19.80
C GLU A 126 -16.50 26.29 -20.62
N THR A 127 -15.26 26.17 -20.15
CA THR A 127 -14.05 26.70 -20.80
C THR A 127 -12.91 25.69 -20.69
N GLU A 128 -12.44 25.19 -21.83
CA GLU A 128 -11.22 24.38 -21.88
C GLU A 128 -10.00 25.23 -21.49
N LEU A 129 -9.08 24.66 -20.72
CA LEU A 129 -7.89 25.34 -20.22
C LEU A 129 -6.61 24.72 -20.78
N ASP A 130 -5.59 25.54 -21.05
CA ASP A 130 -4.21 25.14 -21.26
C ASP A 130 -3.34 25.89 -20.24
N LEU A 131 -2.98 25.21 -19.15
CA LEU A 131 -2.32 25.83 -17.99
C LEU A 131 -0.83 25.48 -17.94
N GLY A 132 0.02 26.49 -17.76
CA GLY A 132 1.42 26.30 -17.37
C GLY A 132 1.60 26.21 -15.86
N LEU A 133 2.82 25.90 -15.40
CA LEU A 133 3.13 25.83 -13.96
C LEU A 133 2.87 27.15 -13.24
N ALA A 134 3.24 28.28 -13.87
CA ALA A 134 3.04 29.61 -13.31
C ALA A 134 1.54 29.95 -13.09
N ASP A 135 0.64 29.40 -13.90
CA ASP A 135 -0.80 29.59 -13.73
C ASP A 135 -1.31 28.84 -12.49
N LEU A 136 -0.78 27.64 -12.21
CA LEU A 136 -1.07 26.90 -10.99
C LEU A 136 -0.47 27.59 -9.74
N GLU A 137 0.75 28.11 -9.84
CA GLU A 137 1.42 28.84 -8.75
C GLU A 137 0.74 30.17 -8.40
N ALA A 138 0.00 30.77 -9.34
CA ALA A 138 -0.82 31.95 -9.11
C ALA A 138 -2.14 31.66 -8.35
N MET A 139 -2.55 30.39 -8.26
CA MET A 139 -3.75 29.97 -7.52
C MET A 139 -3.47 29.86 -6.00
N PRO A 140 -4.52 29.79 -5.15
CA PRO A 140 -4.37 29.54 -3.72
C PRO A 140 -3.61 28.24 -3.40
N THR A 141 -2.30 28.37 -3.19
CA THR A 141 -1.37 27.28 -2.91
C THR A 141 -1.46 26.85 -1.45
N ARG A 142 -1.37 25.55 -1.19
CA ARG A 142 -1.29 24.97 0.16
C ARG A 142 -0.35 23.76 0.21
N SER A 143 0.01 23.35 1.40
CA SER A 143 0.78 22.12 1.66
C SER A 143 -0.02 21.13 2.50
N ILE A 144 0.09 19.84 2.20
CA ILE A 144 -0.43 18.74 3.03
C ILE A 144 0.67 17.70 3.28
N THR A 145 0.73 17.13 4.48
CA THR A 145 1.56 15.92 4.70
C THR A 145 0.67 14.69 4.46
N SER A 146 1.06 13.85 3.50
CA SER A 146 0.29 12.66 3.12
C SER A 146 1.19 11.50 2.76
N PHE A 147 0.77 10.29 3.12
CA PHE A 147 1.37 9.08 2.59
C PHE A 147 0.93 8.87 1.14
N LEU A 148 1.76 8.17 0.38
CA LEU A 148 1.45 7.60 -0.92
C LEU A 148 1.88 6.13 -0.87
N GLU A 149 0.94 5.21 -1.07
CA GLU A 149 1.22 3.77 -1.07
C GLU A 149 0.91 3.17 -2.45
N CYS A 150 1.86 2.41 -2.99
CA CYS A 150 1.64 1.56 -4.17
C CYS A 150 0.53 0.55 -3.85
N SER A 151 -0.46 0.41 -4.73
CA SER A 151 -1.52 -0.59 -4.57
C SER A 151 -1.00 -2.01 -4.33
N GLY A 152 0.19 -2.34 -4.86
CA GLY A 152 0.87 -3.62 -4.68
C GLY A 152 1.98 -3.63 -3.63
N ASN A 153 2.05 -2.63 -2.74
CA ASN A 153 2.96 -2.65 -1.60
C ASN A 153 2.72 -3.93 -0.77
N SER A 154 3.79 -4.55 -0.29
CA SER A 154 3.75 -5.83 0.41
C SER A 154 3.23 -7.04 -0.39
N ARG A 155 3.08 -6.97 -1.74
CA ARG A 155 2.57 -8.08 -2.57
C ARG A 155 3.24 -9.42 -2.27
N GLY A 156 4.56 -9.44 -2.06
CA GLY A 156 5.33 -10.66 -1.85
C GLY A 156 4.98 -11.44 -0.58
N ARG A 157 4.06 -10.93 0.25
CA ARG A 157 3.48 -11.62 1.41
C ARG A 157 2.24 -12.45 1.09
N PHE A 158 1.60 -12.29 -0.08
CA PHE A 158 0.43 -13.11 -0.45
C PHE A 158 0.81 -14.58 -0.65
N ARG A 159 -0.04 -15.49 -0.14
CA ARG A 159 0.04 -16.94 -0.39
C ARG A 159 -1.35 -17.44 -0.82
N PRO A 160 -1.50 -18.09 -1.98
CA PRO A 160 -0.49 -18.34 -3.01
C PRO A 160 0.09 -17.02 -3.57
N GLU A 161 1.28 -17.09 -4.19
CA GLU A 161 1.94 -15.92 -4.77
C GLU A 161 1.06 -15.27 -5.84
N ALA A 162 0.97 -13.93 -5.79
CA ALA A 162 0.13 -13.16 -6.69
C ALA A 162 0.96 -12.50 -7.80
N GLU A 163 0.35 -12.25 -8.95
CA GLU A 163 1.04 -11.74 -10.14
C GLU A 163 1.58 -10.31 -9.95
N GLY A 164 2.79 -10.05 -10.45
CA GLY A 164 3.41 -8.72 -10.54
C GLY A 164 4.70 -8.57 -9.74
N THR A 165 5.12 -7.33 -9.52
CA THR A 165 6.32 -7.02 -8.72
C THR A 165 6.13 -7.47 -7.27
N GLN A 166 7.02 -8.33 -6.77
CA GLN A 166 6.98 -8.88 -5.40
C GLN A 166 7.53 -7.87 -4.37
N TRP A 167 6.83 -6.75 -4.19
CA TRP A 167 7.18 -5.72 -3.21
C TRP A 167 7.21 -6.29 -1.79
N GLY A 168 8.23 -5.89 -1.03
CA GLY A 168 8.21 -5.91 0.44
C GLY A 168 7.36 -4.75 0.98
N ASN A 169 7.55 -4.35 2.24
CA ASN A 169 6.83 -3.24 2.87
C ASN A 169 7.33 -1.83 2.42
N THR A 170 7.87 -1.73 1.21
CA THR A 170 8.79 -0.65 0.75
C THR A 170 8.19 0.21 -0.37
N GLY A 171 7.03 -0.17 -0.90
CA GLY A 171 6.28 0.58 -1.92
C GLY A 171 5.41 1.67 -1.31
N VAL A 172 5.93 2.40 -0.32
CA VAL A 172 5.21 3.45 0.43
C VAL A 172 6.19 4.53 0.86
N GLY A 173 5.71 5.76 0.95
CA GLY A 173 6.43 6.86 1.61
C GLY A 173 5.49 7.99 1.98
N ASN A 174 5.90 8.82 2.92
CA ASN A 174 5.14 9.98 3.39
C ASN A 174 5.98 11.25 3.19
N ALA A 175 5.34 12.30 2.68
CA ALA A 175 5.99 13.56 2.37
C ALA A 175 5.02 14.72 2.57
N GLU A 176 5.58 15.91 2.69
CA GLU A 176 4.83 17.15 2.50
C GLU A 176 4.73 17.46 1.00
N TRP A 177 3.53 17.74 0.52
CA TRP A 177 3.23 18.03 -0.88
C TRP A 177 2.64 19.43 -0.97
N THR A 178 3.24 20.31 -1.78
CA THR A 178 2.73 21.67 -2.00
C THR A 178 2.16 21.79 -3.40
N GLY A 179 0.98 22.41 -3.50
CA GLY A 179 0.34 22.71 -4.75
C GLY A 179 -1.04 23.34 -4.60
N VAL A 180 -1.89 23.15 -5.62
CA VAL A 180 -3.27 23.66 -5.66
C VAL A 180 -4.28 22.52 -5.53
N SER A 181 -5.45 22.79 -4.94
CA SER A 181 -6.57 21.85 -4.98
C SER A 181 -7.06 21.64 -6.40
N LEU A 182 -7.31 20.39 -6.80
CA LEU A 182 -7.87 20.07 -8.10
C LEU A 182 -9.27 20.67 -8.29
N SER A 183 -10.07 20.80 -7.22
CA SER A 183 -11.38 21.47 -7.32
C SER A 183 -11.24 22.89 -7.86
N ALA A 184 -10.24 23.66 -7.42
CA ALA A 184 -10.06 25.04 -7.89
C ALA A 184 -9.81 25.13 -9.41
N VAL A 185 -9.08 24.16 -9.98
CA VAL A 185 -8.85 24.08 -11.43
C VAL A 185 -10.11 23.65 -12.17
N LEU A 186 -10.87 22.69 -11.63
CA LEU A 186 -12.17 22.27 -12.18
C LEU A 186 -13.25 23.37 -12.09
N ASP A 187 -13.19 24.19 -11.04
CA ASP A 187 -14.07 25.34 -10.84
C ASP A 187 -13.71 26.50 -11.78
N GLN A 188 -12.43 26.68 -12.10
CA GLN A 188 -11.99 27.63 -13.14
C GLN A 188 -12.39 27.18 -14.56
N ALA A 189 -12.37 25.88 -14.85
CA ALA A 189 -12.84 25.33 -16.12
C ALA A 189 -14.39 25.37 -16.24
N GLY A 190 -15.09 25.40 -15.11
CA GLY A 190 -16.55 25.34 -15.05
C GLY A 190 -17.09 23.98 -15.45
N VAL A 191 -16.81 22.93 -14.67
CA VAL A 191 -17.39 21.59 -14.92
C VAL A 191 -18.92 21.65 -15.01
N LEU A 192 -19.47 21.19 -16.13
CA LEU A 192 -20.89 21.22 -16.43
C LEU A 192 -21.67 20.08 -15.75
N ASP A 193 -22.99 20.27 -15.64
CA ASP A 193 -23.93 19.25 -15.16
C ASP A 193 -23.83 17.94 -15.97
N GLY A 194 -23.87 16.81 -15.27
CA GLY A 194 -23.81 15.46 -15.86
C GLY A 194 -22.42 14.83 -15.85
N ALA A 195 -21.36 15.55 -15.48
CA ALA A 195 -20.02 14.97 -15.30
C ALA A 195 -20.02 13.89 -14.20
N ILE A 196 -19.39 12.75 -14.48
CA ILE A 196 -19.32 11.57 -13.60
C ILE A 196 -17.88 11.29 -13.17
N ASP A 197 -16.96 11.21 -14.13
CA ASP A 197 -15.53 10.94 -13.92
C ASP A 197 -14.69 12.07 -14.55
N ILE A 198 -13.43 12.15 -14.13
CA ILE A 198 -12.35 12.76 -14.90
C ILE A 198 -11.38 11.66 -15.38
N VAL A 199 -10.75 11.86 -16.53
CA VAL A 199 -9.67 11.00 -17.05
C VAL A 199 -8.37 11.80 -17.00
N THR A 200 -7.38 11.29 -16.27
CA THR A 200 -6.06 11.93 -16.15
C THR A 200 -5.06 11.26 -17.08
N GLN A 201 -4.25 12.05 -17.78
CA GLN A 201 -3.23 11.59 -18.73
C GLN A 201 -1.82 11.83 -18.17
N GLY A 202 -1.02 10.77 -18.07
CA GLY A 202 0.42 10.86 -17.82
C GLY A 202 1.22 11.22 -19.08
N GLY A 203 2.28 12.01 -18.90
CA GLY A 203 3.20 12.43 -19.97
C GLY A 203 4.29 11.41 -20.32
N ASP A 204 4.22 10.18 -19.80
CA ASP A 204 5.16 9.11 -20.08
C ASP A 204 4.82 8.28 -21.33
N PHE A 205 3.54 7.95 -21.55
CA PHE A 205 3.05 7.31 -22.78
C PHE A 205 1.53 7.49 -22.94
N PRO A 206 0.98 7.46 -24.18
CA PRO A 206 -0.44 7.77 -24.44
C PRO A 206 -1.42 6.91 -23.63
N GLU A 207 -1.11 5.63 -23.43
CA GLU A 207 -1.98 4.69 -22.71
C GLU A 207 -1.93 4.85 -21.18
N MET A 208 -1.11 5.77 -20.63
CA MET A 208 -1.06 6.06 -19.18
C MET A 208 -2.23 6.95 -18.75
N GLN A 209 -3.44 6.39 -18.87
CA GLN A 209 -4.68 7.03 -18.46
C GLN A 209 -5.23 6.41 -17.18
N ARG A 210 -5.72 7.25 -16.26
CA ARG A 210 -6.41 6.82 -15.04
C ARG A 210 -7.65 7.68 -14.80
N GLY A 211 -8.79 7.02 -14.69
CA GLY A 211 -10.06 7.65 -14.32
C GLY A 211 -10.22 7.83 -12.82
N LEU A 212 -10.86 8.93 -12.43
CA LEU A 212 -11.22 9.29 -11.05
C LEU A 212 -12.70 9.74 -11.00
N PRO A 213 -13.51 9.29 -10.04
CA PRO A 213 -14.85 9.85 -9.82
C PRO A 213 -14.77 11.35 -9.54
N LEU A 214 -15.71 12.13 -10.09
CA LEU A 214 -15.74 13.59 -9.93
C LEU A 214 -15.80 14.01 -8.46
N GLU A 215 -16.51 13.27 -7.60
CA GLU A 215 -16.53 13.49 -6.15
C GLU A 215 -15.12 13.45 -5.55
N MET A 216 -14.28 12.50 -5.99
CA MET A 216 -12.89 12.39 -5.54
C MET A 216 -11.99 13.45 -6.17
N ALA A 217 -12.24 13.86 -7.41
CA ALA A 217 -11.54 14.96 -8.05
C ALA A 217 -11.83 16.31 -7.37
N ARG A 218 -13.05 16.50 -6.87
CA ARG A 218 -13.52 17.67 -6.11
C ARG A 218 -13.22 17.60 -4.62
N ASN A 219 -12.61 16.51 -4.13
CA ASN A 219 -12.17 16.43 -2.74
C ASN A 219 -11.11 17.52 -2.47
N PRO A 220 -11.21 18.31 -1.38
CA PRO A 220 -10.26 19.39 -1.11
C PRO A 220 -8.80 18.91 -0.99
N ASP A 221 -8.60 17.66 -0.58
CA ASP A 221 -7.29 17.01 -0.43
C ASP A 221 -6.73 16.41 -1.72
N THR A 222 -7.53 16.30 -2.79
CA THR A 222 -7.02 16.00 -4.13
C THR A 222 -6.36 17.24 -4.73
N MET A 223 -5.09 17.12 -5.13
CA MET A 223 -4.24 18.27 -5.46
C MET A 223 -3.36 18.01 -6.68
N LEU A 224 -3.11 19.06 -7.47
CA LEU A 224 -2.00 19.13 -8.42
C LEU A 224 -0.80 19.71 -7.68
N VAL A 225 0.29 18.93 -7.56
CA VAL A 225 1.45 19.27 -6.71
C VAL A 225 2.74 19.32 -7.52
N TRP A 226 3.57 20.32 -7.20
CA TRP A 226 4.83 20.63 -7.88
C TRP A 226 6.02 20.80 -6.93
N GLN A 227 5.79 20.74 -5.61
CA GLN A 227 6.86 20.57 -4.63
C GLN A 227 6.61 19.36 -3.73
N MET A 228 7.70 18.80 -3.25
CA MET A 228 7.75 17.65 -2.36
C MET A 228 8.83 17.90 -1.31
N ASN A 229 8.46 17.85 -0.02
CA ASN A 229 9.29 18.19 1.13
C ASN A 229 9.99 19.56 1.00
N GLY A 230 9.27 20.58 0.51
CA GLY A 230 9.79 21.95 0.33
C GLY A 230 10.77 22.16 -0.84
N ALA A 231 11.06 21.12 -1.62
CA ALA A 231 11.88 21.20 -2.83
C ALA A 231 11.02 20.94 -4.09
N PRO A 232 11.45 21.36 -5.30
CA PRO A 232 10.77 20.98 -6.54
C PRO A 232 10.53 19.47 -6.63
N LEU A 233 9.36 19.08 -7.12
CA LEU A 233 8.96 17.67 -7.23
C LEU A 233 9.97 16.91 -8.12
N PRO A 234 10.65 15.85 -7.61
CA PRO A 234 11.63 15.13 -8.42
C PRO A 234 10.99 14.50 -9.66
N ALA A 235 11.68 14.58 -10.81
CA ALA A 235 11.24 13.99 -12.07
C ALA A 235 10.79 12.51 -11.95
N PRO A 236 11.51 11.57 -11.29
CA PRO A 236 11.04 10.18 -11.14
C PRO A 236 9.77 10.04 -10.27
N ASN A 237 9.46 11.03 -9.42
CA ASN A 237 8.25 11.11 -8.61
C ASN A 237 7.10 11.90 -9.28
N GLY A 238 7.29 12.34 -10.53
CA GLY A 238 6.27 12.97 -11.37
C GLY A 238 6.47 14.46 -11.61
N GLY A 239 7.64 15.03 -11.30
CA GLY A 239 7.98 16.42 -11.61
C GLY A 239 7.91 16.72 -13.12
N PRO A 240 7.46 17.93 -13.53
CA PRO A 240 7.27 19.11 -12.70
C PRO A 240 5.94 19.14 -11.94
N VAL A 241 4.88 18.48 -12.44
CA VAL A 241 3.57 18.42 -11.78
C VAL A 241 3.01 17.00 -11.83
N ARG A 242 2.48 16.55 -10.69
CA ARG A 242 1.67 15.34 -10.58
C ARG A 242 0.29 15.63 -10.00
N LEU A 243 -0.65 14.72 -10.25
CA LEU A 243 -1.81 14.56 -9.39
C LEU A 243 -1.41 13.81 -8.12
N LEU A 244 -2.01 14.22 -7.00
CA LEU A 244 -1.99 13.57 -5.70
C LEU A 244 -3.44 13.33 -5.24
N VAL A 245 -3.75 12.08 -4.87
CA VAL A 245 -5.05 11.67 -4.34
C VAL A 245 -4.81 10.98 -2.99
N PRO A 246 -4.80 11.73 -1.87
CA PRO A 246 -4.50 11.20 -0.54
C PRO A 246 -5.36 10.00 -0.16
N GLY A 247 -4.73 9.03 0.51
CA GLY A 247 -5.38 7.80 0.97
C GLY A 247 -5.76 6.79 -0.12
N TRP A 248 -5.72 7.15 -1.41
CA TRP A 248 -5.95 6.21 -2.52
C TRP A 248 -4.66 5.50 -2.94
N GLY A 249 -4.80 4.31 -3.52
CA GLY A 249 -3.67 3.56 -4.08
C GLY A 249 -2.99 4.37 -5.18
N GLY A 250 -1.66 4.46 -5.13
CA GLY A 250 -0.87 5.49 -5.83
C GLY A 250 -0.99 5.54 -7.36
N ILE A 251 -1.62 4.55 -8.00
CA ILE A 251 -2.07 4.63 -9.39
C ILE A 251 -3.03 5.79 -9.64
N ALA A 252 -3.85 6.17 -8.64
CA ALA A 252 -4.75 7.32 -8.70
C ALA A 252 -4.03 8.66 -8.78
N SER A 253 -2.75 8.70 -8.38
CA SER A 253 -1.94 9.92 -8.30
C SER A 253 -1.02 10.01 -9.54
N THR A 254 -1.60 10.31 -10.69
CA THR A 254 -0.92 10.35 -12.01
C THR A 254 0.33 11.24 -12.01
N LYS A 255 1.48 10.66 -12.38
CA LYS A 255 2.77 11.36 -12.53
C LYS A 255 2.83 12.09 -13.88
N TRP A 256 3.60 13.18 -13.96
CA TRP A 256 3.81 13.92 -15.21
C TRP A 256 2.49 14.32 -15.87
N ILE A 257 1.51 14.77 -15.09
CA ILE A 257 0.15 14.93 -15.61
C ILE A 257 0.13 16.03 -16.68
N VAL A 258 -0.45 15.72 -17.85
CA VAL A 258 -0.53 16.65 -19.00
C VAL A 258 -1.95 16.87 -19.52
N GLY A 259 -2.92 16.07 -19.05
CA GLY A 259 -4.32 16.19 -19.44
C GLY A 259 -5.29 15.77 -18.35
N ILE A 260 -6.44 16.45 -18.30
CA ILE A 260 -7.63 16.12 -17.52
C ILE A 260 -8.84 16.27 -18.44
N ASP A 261 -9.47 15.17 -18.81
CA ASP A 261 -10.70 15.17 -19.63
C ASP A 261 -11.91 14.87 -18.73
N VAL A 262 -12.90 15.77 -18.70
CA VAL A 262 -14.10 15.64 -17.86
C VAL A 262 -15.20 14.94 -18.66
N ILE A 263 -15.75 13.84 -18.14
CA ILE A 263 -16.65 12.96 -18.91
C ILE A 263 -17.97 12.65 -18.19
N ASP A 264 -19.01 12.38 -18.97
CA ASP A 264 -20.41 12.13 -18.56
C ASP A 264 -20.72 10.67 -18.20
N ARG A 265 -19.67 9.85 -18.04
CA ARG A 265 -19.73 8.40 -17.86
C ARG A 265 -18.56 7.91 -17.01
N PRO A 266 -18.63 6.73 -16.39
CA PRO A 266 -17.45 6.07 -15.80
C PRO A 266 -16.36 5.82 -16.85
N PHE A 267 -15.10 5.93 -16.45
CA PHE A 267 -13.95 5.58 -17.29
C PHE A 267 -13.57 4.09 -17.16
N ASP A 268 -13.54 3.41 -18.29
CA ASP A 268 -13.35 1.97 -18.45
C ASP A 268 -12.00 1.59 -19.09
N GLY A 269 -11.00 2.48 -19.04
CA GLY A 269 -9.65 2.19 -19.53
C GLY A 269 -8.93 1.07 -18.76
N HIS A 270 -7.86 0.54 -19.36
CA HIS A 270 -7.10 -0.61 -18.84
C HIS A 270 -6.75 -0.51 -17.34
N TYR A 271 -6.24 0.63 -16.88
CA TYR A 271 -5.88 0.83 -15.47
C TYR A 271 -7.05 1.10 -14.51
N ASN A 272 -8.30 1.07 -14.99
CA ASN A 272 -9.52 1.18 -14.19
C ASN A 272 -10.26 -0.16 -14.05
N VAL A 273 -10.30 -0.99 -15.11
CA VAL A 273 -11.16 -2.20 -15.16
C VAL A 273 -10.42 -3.52 -15.39
N GLU A 274 -9.21 -3.52 -15.96
CA GLU A 274 -8.41 -4.73 -16.20
C GLU A 274 -7.25 -4.87 -15.20
N SER A 275 -6.61 -3.75 -14.90
CA SER A 275 -5.48 -3.60 -13.97
C SER A 275 -5.88 -2.72 -12.80
N TYR A 276 -5.22 -2.89 -11.65
CA TYR A 276 -5.63 -2.26 -10.39
C TYR A 276 -7.08 -2.55 -9.99
N VAL A 277 -7.52 -3.78 -10.23
CA VAL A 277 -8.78 -4.35 -9.73
C VAL A 277 -8.52 -5.52 -8.78
N ILE A 278 -9.42 -5.74 -7.82
CA ILE A 278 -9.42 -6.89 -6.92
C ILE A 278 -10.11 -8.06 -7.63
N ILE A 279 -9.37 -9.14 -7.83
CA ILE A 279 -9.85 -10.39 -8.43
C ILE A 279 -9.83 -11.49 -7.35
N ASN A 280 -11.00 -12.07 -7.05
CA ASN A 280 -11.13 -13.11 -6.02
C ASN A 280 -10.61 -14.50 -6.50
N GLU A 281 -10.62 -15.49 -5.61
CA GLU A 281 -10.22 -16.88 -5.92
C GLU A 281 -11.03 -17.52 -7.07
N ALA A 282 -12.27 -17.07 -7.30
CA ALA A 282 -13.12 -17.54 -8.39
C ALA A 282 -12.79 -16.87 -9.75
N GLY A 283 -11.76 -16.01 -9.81
CA GLY A 283 -11.37 -15.28 -11.01
C GLY A 283 -12.29 -14.10 -11.36
N GLN A 284 -13.15 -13.68 -10.43
CA GLN A 284 -14.12 -12.60 -10.67
C GLN A 284 -13.55 -11.26 -10.22
N VAL A 285 -13.71 -10.23 -11.05
CA VAL A 285 -13.46 -8.83 -10.67
C VAL A 285 -14.53 -8.41 -9.65
N VAL A 286 -14.11 -8.07 -8.43
CA VAL A 286 -15.01 -7.69 -7.33
C VAL A 286 -15.17 -6.18 -7.25
N ARG A 287 -14.07 -5.43 -7.37
CA ARG A 287 -14.04 -3.96 -7.28
C ARG A 287 -12.71 -3.39 -7.81
N PRO A 288 -12.65 -2.11 -8.23
CA PRO A 288 -11.39 -1.42 -8.43
C PRO A 288 -10.62 -1.24 -7.09
N VAL A 289 -9.31 -1.03 -7.20
CA VAL A 289 -8.48 -0.51 -6.12
C VAL A 289 -8.69 1.01 -6.01
N THR A 290 -9.15 1.42 -4.83
CA THR A 290 -9.45 2.81 -4.47
C THR A 290 -8.69 3.19 -3.19
N VAL A 291 -9.36 3.30 -2.05
CA VAL A 291 -8.79 3.68 -0.75
C VAL A 291 -7.89 2.56 -0.21
N MET A 292 -6.69 2.91 0.24
CA MET A 292 -5.77 1.98 0.88
C MET A 292 -6.23 1.67 2.31
N PRO A 293 -6.28 0.37 2.71
CA PRO A 293 -6.77 -0.02 4.03
C PRO A 293 -5.80 0.34 5.15
N VAL A 294 -6.30 0.32 6.39
CA VAL A 294 -5.48 0.47 7.60
C VAL A 294 -4.37 -0.58 7.67
N LYS A 295 -3.16 -0.14 8.00
CA LYS A 295 -1.93 -0.94 7.96
C LYS A 295 -0.86 -0.37 8.90
N SER A 296 -0.15 -1.23 9.62
CA SER A 296 1.12 -0.90 10.27
C SER A 296 2.24 -1.87 9.88
N VAL A 297 3.46 -1.38 9.99
CA VAL A 297 4.71 -2.14 9.77
C VAL A 297 5.72 -1.78 10.85
N ILE A 298 6.39 -2.79 11.41
CA ILE A 298 7.57 -2.60 12.26
C ILE A 298 8.77 -2.35 11.34
N THR A 299 9.59 -1.35 11.67
CA THR A 299 10.83 -0.99 10.95
C THR A 299 12.07 -1.16 11.82
N SER A 300 11.91 -1.19 13.15
CA SER A 300 12.95 -1.57 14.09
C SER A 300 12.34 -2.38 15.24
N PRO A 301 12.90 -3.55 15.60
CA PRO A 301 14.01 -4.23 14.93
C PRO A 301 13.60 -4.78 13.55
N MET A 302 14.60 -5.07 12.72
CA MET A 302 14.41 -5.72 11.42
C MET A 302 14.23 -7.24 11.56
N PRO A 303 13.65 -7.94 10.56
CA PRO A 303 13.60 -9.41 10.54
C PRO A 303 14.98 -10.04 10.71
N ASP A 304 15.02 -11.14 11.45
CA ASP A 304 16.21 -11.94 11.81
C ASP A 304 17.26 -11.19 12.66
N ALA A 305 16.94 -9.98 13.17
CA ALA A 305 17.83 -9.22 14.03
C ALA A 305 18.25 -9.98 15.31
N GLN A 306 19.51 -9.81 15.68
CA GLN A 306 20.09 -10.32 16.92
C GLN A 306 20.14 -9.19 17.94
N LEU A 307 19.40 -9.34 19.04
CA LEU A 307 19.22 -8.34 20.10
C LEU A 307 19.84 -8.84 21.41
N THR A 308 20.14 -7.94 22.33
CA THR A 308 20.53 -8.28 23.71
C THR A 308 19.29 -8.32 24.59
N ALA A 309 19.22 -9.24 25.55
CA ALA A 309 18.21 -9.22 26.60
C ALA A 309 18.25 -7.91 27.43
N GLY A 310 17.09 -7.50 27.95
CA GLY A 310 16.87 -6.24 28.66
C GLY A 310 16.05 -5.22 27.84
N PRO A 311 16.13 -3.92 28.17
CA PRO A 311 15.34 -2.89 27.51
C PRO A 311 15.63 -2.76 26.01
N GLN A 312 14.58 -2.93 25.20
CA GLN A 312 14.53 -2.75 23.75
C GLN A 312 13.32 -1.86 23.39
N ALA A 313 13.20 -1.50 22.11
CA ALA A 313 12.03 -0.80 21.57
C ALA A 313 11.55 -1.47 20.28
N VAL A 314 10.24 -1.45 20.06
CA VAL A 314 9.59 -1.88 18.81
C VAL A 314 8.97 -0.65 18.16
N ALA A 315 9.56 -0.18 17.07
CA ALA A 315 9.20 1.05 16.37
C ALA A 315 8.74 0.77 14.94
N GLY A 316 7.91 1.66 14.41
CA GLY A 316 7.39 1.54 13.06
C GLY A 316 6.43 2.64 12.65
N PHE A 317 5.75 2.42 11.53
CA PHE A 317 4.78 3.34 10.95
C PHE A 317 3.40 2.70 10.81
N ALA A 318 2.35 3.51 10.97
CA ALA A 318 0.96 3.10 10.76
C ALA A 318 0.18 4.16 9.97
N TRP A 319 -0.71 3.72 9.07
CA TRP A 319 -1.54 4.61 8.24
C TRP A 319 -2.88 3.97 7.88
N SER A 320 -3.84 4.80 7.44
CA SER A 320 -5.09 4.37 6.82
C SER A 320 -5.49 5.37 5.76
N GLY A 321 -5.96 4.91 4.59
CA GLY A 321 -6.53 5.79 3.57
C GLY A 321 -7.92 6.34 3.96
N TYR A 322 -8.51 5.83 5.03
CA TYR A 322 -9.82 6.26 5.52
C TYR A 322 -9.76 7.44 6.51
N GLY A 323 -8.60 7.71 7.11
CA GLY A 323 -8.37 8.78 8.08
C GLY A 323 -7.18 8.51 9.02
N GLY A 324 -7.08 9.27 10.12
CA GLY A 324 -5.98 9.17 11.07
C GLY A 324 -5.97 7.85 11.84
N ILE A 325 -4.77 7.45 12.30
CA ILE A 325 -4.60 6.32 13.21
C ILE A 325 -4.95 6.75 14.63
N THR A 326 -5.80 5.99 15.32
CA THR A 326 -6.22 6.26 16.71
C THR A 326 -5.56 5.33 17.72
N LYS A 327 -5.10 4.15 17.28
CA LYS A 327 -4.39 3.18 18.12
C LYS A 327 -3.42 2.36 17.28
N VAL A 328 -2.25 2.09 17.84
CA VAL A 328 -1.38 0.99 17.41
C VAL A 328 -1.18 0.06 18.60
N GLU A 329 -1.26 -1.24 18.36
CA GLU A 329 -0.95 -2.28 19.33
C GLU A 329 0.29 -3.05 18.86
N VAL A 330 1.15 -3.43 19.79
CA VAL A 330 2.31 -4.30 19.55
C VAL A 330 2.16 -5.59 20.34
N SER A 331 2.56 -6.70 19.75
CA SER A 331 2.71 -7.99 20.40
C SER A 331 4.15 -8.48 20.23
N THR A 332 4.69 -9.14 21.25
CA THR A 332 6.03 -9.72 21.25
C THR A 332 6.02 -11.25 21.33
N ASP A 333 4.83 -11.85 21.41
CA ASP A 333 4.58 -13.28 21.68
C ASP A 333 3.75 -13.95 20.57
N SER A 334 3.92 -13.53 19.31
CA SER A 334 3.16 -14.02 18.15
C SER A 334 1.66 -13.68 18.16
N GLY A 335 1.25 -12.60 18.83
CA GLY A 335 -0.13 -12.11 18.86
C GLY A 335 -1.00 -12.69 19.98
N VAL A 336 -0.41 -13.37 20.97
CA VAL A 336 -1.14 -13.94 22.12
C VAL A 336 -1.53 -12.84 23.11
N THR A 337 -0.63 -11.90 23.37
CA THR A 337 -0.90 -10.67 24.12
C THR A 337 -0.54 -9.44 23.29
N TRP A 338 -1.24 -8.34 23.55
CA TRP A 338 -1.08 -7.07 22.85
C TRP A 338 -0.99 -5.95 23.89
N VAL A 339 -0.11 -4.98 23.64
CA VAL A 339 0.04 -3.76 24.43
C VAL A 339 -0.13 -2.54 23.53
N ASP A 340 -0.72 -1.46 24.04
CA ASP A 340 -0.82 -0.20 23.31
C ASP A 340 0.58 0.38 23.09
N ALA A 341 0.90 0.71 21.84
CA ALA A 341 2.14 1.34 21.43
C ALA A 341 1.92 2.87 21.32
N PRO A 342 2.65 3.68 22.11
CA PRO A 342 2.61 5.14 21.98
C PRO A 342 2.85 5.61 20.54
N ILE A 343 1.96 6.48 20.06
CA ILE A 343 2.22 7.31 18.88
C ILE A 343 3.17 8.43 19.33
N VAL A 344 4.35 8.50 18.72
CA VAL A 344 5.43 9.41 19.11
C VAL A 344 5.65 10.56 18.13
N ASP A 345 5.10 10.46 16.91
CA ASP A 345 5.12 11.53 15.91
C ASP A 345 3.90 11.39 14.98
N GLU A 346 3.23 12.51 14.66
CA GLU A 346 2.08 12.56 13.75
C GLU A 346 2.00 13.89 12.98
N ALA A 347 1.44 13.86 11.76
CA ALA A 347 1.24 15.05 10.91
C ALA A 347 -0.19 15.15 10.34
N GLY A 348 -1.18 14.72 11.13
CA GLY A 348 -2.60 14.80 10.79
C GLY A 348 -3.12 13.63 9.94
N ARG A 349 -4.44 13.62 9.74
CA ARG A 349 -5.24 12.45 9.28
C ARG A 349 -4.96 11.87 7.89
N LEU A 350 -4.09 12.50 7.09
CA LEU A 350 -3.67 12.02 5.77
C LEU A 350 -2.24 11.44 5.78
N SER A 351 -1.48 11.73 6.84
CA SER A 351 -0.13 11.23 7.05
C SER A 351 -0.17 9.84 7.68
N TRP A 352 0.93 9.11 7.57
CA TRP A 352 1.21 8.05 8.54
C TRP A 352 1.54 8.65 9.92
N VAL A 353 1.56 7.80 10.95
CA VAL A 353 2.08 8.11 12.29
C VAL A 353 3.27 7.21 12.59
N ARG A 354 4.21 7.68 13.41
CA ARG A 354 5.29 6.84 13.99
C ARG A 354 4.84 6.34 15.35
N PHE A 355 4.98 5.03 15.59
CA PHE A 355 4.77 4.42 16.90
C PHE A 355 6.07 3.86 17.48
N GLU A 356 6.17 3.80 18.80
CA GLU A 356 7.30 3.19 19.50
C GLU A 356 6.86 2.58 20.83
N ALA A 357 6.92 1.25 20.94
CA ALA A 357 6.57 0.50 22.14
C ALA A 357 7.84 0.07 22.90
N PRO A 358 7.99 0.37 24.20
CA PRO A 358 9.07 -0.18 25.01
C PRO A 358 8.85 -1.68 25.23
N TRP A 359 9.92 -2.46 25.15
CA TRP A 359 9.89 -3.92 25.28
C TRP A 359 11.03 -4.40 26.18
N GLU A 360 10.72 -5.05 27.29
CA GLU A 360 11.72 -5.79 28.07
C GLU A 360 11.97 -7.14 27.40
N ALA A 361 13.03 -7.22 26.60
CA ALA A 361 13.36 -8.40 25.80
C ALA A 361 13.98 -9.51 26.68
N VAL A 362 13.40 -10.70 26.62
CA VAL A 362 13.90 -11.90 27.31
C VAL A 362 14.61 -12.79 26.29
N ALA A 363 15.75 -13.38 26.69
CA ALA A 363 16.54 -14.25 25.83
C ALA A 363 15.70 -15.42 25.25
N GLY A 364 15.84 -15.66 23.95
CA GLY A 364 15.05 -16.62 23.17
C GLY A 364 14.65 -16.09 21.79
N GLU A 365 13.82 -16.85 21.09
CA GLU A 365 13.16 -16.39 19.86
C GLU A 365 11.94 -15.54 20.20
N ALA A 366 11.77 -14.41 19.53
CA ALA A 366 10.58 -13.57 19.63
C ALA A 366 10.00 -13.26 18.25
N LYS A 367 8.68 -13.04 18.21
CA LYS A 367 7.89 -12.87 16.98
C LYS A 367 7.03 -11.63 17.15
N LEU A 368 7.57 -10.51 16.70
CA LEU A 368 6.99 -9.19 16.93
C LEU A 368 5.89 -8.93 15.90
N ARG A 369 4.79 -8.33 16.33
CA ARG A 369 3.67 -7.95 15.46
C ARG A 369 3.20 -6.54 15.81
N SER A 370 2.69 -5.82 14.82
CA SER A 370 1.99 -4.55 15.02
C SER A 370 0.60 -4.61 14.37
N ARG A 371 -0.37 -3.93 14.97
CA ARG A 371 -1.75 -3.84 14.48
C ARG A 371 -2.28 -2.42 14.69
N ALA A 372 -2.68 -1.74 13.61
CA ALA A 372 -3.28 -0.41 13.69
C ALA A 372 -4.81 -0.42 13.70
N THR A 373 -5.41 0.62 14.29
CA THR A 373 -6.84 0.97 14.20
C THR A 373 -6.97 2.45 13.84
N ASP A 374 -7.90 2.78 12.93
CA ASP A 374 -8.12 4.15 12.45
C ASP A 374 -9.31 4.88 13.13
N GLU A 375 -9.52 6.15 12.76
CA GLU A 375 -10.61 7.01 13.27
C GLU A 375 -12.02 6.51 12.93
N ARG A 376 -12.17 5.54 12.02
CA ARG A 376 -13.45 4.88 11.71
C ARG A 376 -13.64 3.56 12.46
N GLY A 377 -12.67 3.18 13.31
CA GLY A 377 -12.66 1.90 14.00
C GLY A 377 -12.31 0.71 13.10
N LEU A 378 -11.78 0.95 11.89
CA LEU A 378 -11.26 -0.13 11.07
C LEU A 378 -9.92 -0.58 11.66
N THR A 379 -9.83 -1.86 11.99
CA THR A 379 -8.61 -2.49 12.54
C THR A 379 -7.96 -3.36 11.48
N GLN A 380 -6.63 -3.37 11.47
CA GLN A 380 -5.84 -4.22 10.60
C GLN A 380 -6.09 -5.72 10.91
N PRO A 381 -6.43 -6.56 9.91
CA PRO A 381 -6.73 -7.97 10.13
C PRO A 381 -5.45 -8.79 10.31
N ASP A 382 -5.54 -9.94 10.97
CA ASP A 382 -4.38 -10.84 11.12
C ASP A 382 -3.89 -11.31 9.73
N ASP A 383 -4.80 -11.79 8.89
CA ASP A 383 -4.55 -12.17 7.49
C ASP A 383 -5.22 -11.19 6.51
N ALA A 384 -4.57 -10.92 5.38
CA ALA A 384 -5.17 -10.15 4.29
C ALA A 384 -6.09 -11.02 3.42
N GLU A 385 -7.17 -10.44 2.91
CA GLU A 385 -7.99 -11.08 1.87
C GLU A 385 -7.15 -11.29 0.60
N TRP A 386 -6.97 -12.56 0.20
CA TRP A 386 -6.20 -12.90 -0.99
C TRP A 386 -6.88 -12.40 -2.27
N ASN A 387 -6.09 -11.87 -3.21
CA ASN A 387 -6.56 -11.51 -4.54
C ASN A 387 -5.47 -11.74 -5.59
N ALA A 388 -5.87 -12.14 -6.80
CA ALA A 388 -4.94 -12.67 -7.82
C ALA A 388 -3.87 -11.68 -8.30
N LYS A 389 -4.13 -10.37 -8.18
CA LYS A 389 -3.19 -9.30 -8.54
C LYS A 389 -2.38 -8.76 -7.34
N GLY A 390 -2.60 -9.31 -6.14
CA GLY A 390 -1.81 -9.04 -4.96
C GLY A 390 -1.82 -7.58 -4.53
N TYR A 391 -2.99 -6.93 -4.58
CA TYR A 391 -3.17 -5.55 -4.15
C TYR A 391 -3.68 -5.46 -2.71
N GLN A 392 -3.46 -4.29 -2.08
CA GLN A 392 -3.99 -3.92 -0.77
C GLN A 392 -3.62 -4.89 0.38
N MET A 393 -2.45 -5.53 0.30
CA MET A 393 -1.92 -6.35 1.40
C MET A 393 -1.81 -5.51 2.68
N ASN A 394 -2.66 -5.81 3.65
CA ASN A 394 -2.67 -5.16 4.95
C ASN A 394 -2.71 -6.13 6.13
N GLY A 395 -2.56 -7.44 5.94
CA GLY A 395 -2.50 -8.39 7.05
C GLY A 395 -1.38 -8.01 8.03
N VAL A 396 -1.56 -8.32 9.32
CA VAL A 396 -0.53 -8.16 10.36
C VAL A 396 0.76 -8.87 9.90
N TYR A 397 1.91 -8.21 10.08
CA TYR A 397 3.21 -8.79 9.75
C TYR A 397 3.90 -9.29 11.02
N GLU A 398 4.52 -10.46 10.92
CA GLU A 398 5.36 -11.03 11.96
C GLU A 398 6.84 -10.80 11.61
N VAL A 399 7.55 -10.13 12.52
CA VAL A 399 8.99 -9.88 12.46
C VAL A 399 9.67 -10.86 13.42
N PRO A 400 10.29 -11.94 12.95
CA PRO A 400 11.08 -12.83 13.79
C PRO A 400 12.38 -12.12 14.22
N VAL A 401 12.78 -12.29 15.47
CA VAL A 401 14.06 -11.82 16.02
C VAL A 401 14.61 -12.84 17.03
N THR A 402 15.92 -12.78 17.30
CA THR A 402 16.56 -13.56 18.36
C THR A 402 17.10 -12.62 19.43
N VAL A 403 16.85 -12.94 20.69
CA VAL A 403 17.37 -12.22 21.85
C VAL A 403 18.41 -13.10 22.56
N ALA A 404 19.61 -12.58 22.78
CA ALA A 404 20.75 -13.26 23.40
C ALA A 404 20.93 -12.87 24.88
#